data_AF-A0A075HIX1-F1
#
_entry.id   AF-A0A075HIX1-F1
#
_cell.length_a   1.000
_cell.length_b   1.000
_cell.length_c   1.000
_cell.angle_alpha   90.00
_cell.angle_beta   90.00
_cell.angle_gamma   90.00
#
_symmetry.space_group_name_H-M   'P 1'
#
loop_
_entity.id
_entity.type
_entity.pdbx_description
1 polymer ?
#
loop_
_entity_poly.entity_id
_entity_poly.type
_entity_poly.pdbx_seq_one_letter_code
_entity_poly.pdbx_strand_id
1 'polypeptide(L)'
;MFHILNHAVMKGAAFIAVAGIVTALAITHVDKLKGLARRMPITSLGLVISLLALAGVPPLSGFWSKLMLFGAAIDAGTVVWWGPWLAVAGVLNSALSLAYYGWIIRKMYFEGEKEKRIKEPKSIIAIMAFSIIFIVTIGVFPEPIIQFTEFATPAINAGFMP
;
A
#
# COMPACT_ATOMS: atom_id res chain seq x y z
N MET A 1 5.05 -5.13 -14.03
CA MET A 1 4.32 -3.86 -14.21
C MET A 1 3.22 -3.65 -13.17
N PHE A 2 2.30 -4.61 -13.00
CA PHE A 2 1.17 -4.51 -12.04
C PHE A 2 1.60 -4.16 -10.61
N HIS A 3 2.66 -4.81 -10.10
CA HIS A 3 3.21 -4.49 -8.79
C HIS A 3 3.68 -3.04 -8.66
N ILE A 4 4.36 -2.49 -9.67
CA ILE A 4 4.88 -1.12 -9.65
C ILE A 4 3.74 -0.11 -9.60
N LEU A 5 2.71 -0.29 -10.44
CA LEU A 5 1.54 0.62 -10.47
C LEU A 5 0.82 0.65 -9.13
N ASN A 6 0.49 -0.53 -8.58
CA ASN A 6 -0.14 -0.60 -7.26
C ASN A 6 0.76 0.02 -6.20
N HIS A 7 2.05 -0.29 -6.20
CA HIS A 7 2.98 0.18 -5.19
C HIS A 7 3.20 1.69 -5.23
N ALA A 8 3.18 2.30 -6.42
CA ALA A 8 3.21 3.74 -6.59
C ALA A 8 1.98 4.42 -5.93
N VAL A 9 0.78 3.90 -6.18
CA VAL A 9 -0.45 4.45 -5.57
C VAL A 9 -0.46 4.25 -4.06
N MET A 10 -0.12 3.05 -3.58
CA MET A 10 -0.10 2.74 -2.14
C MET A 10 0.92 3.59 -1.37
N LYS A 11 2.15 3.72 -1.87
CA LYS A 11 3.17 4.58 -1.25
C LYS A 11 2.81 6.06 -1.37
N GLY A 12 2.33 6.50 -2.53
CA GLY A 12 1.89 7.88 -2.74
C GLY A 12 0.81 8.28 -1.75
N ALA A 13 -0.20 7.44 -1.57
CA ALA A 13 -1.26 7.65 -0.60
C ALA A 13 -0.71 7.73 0.85
N ALA A 14 0.16 6.80 1.24
CA ALA A 14 0.76 6.81 2.58
C ALA A 14 1.58 8.09 2.84
N PHE A 15 2.42 8.53 1.88
CA PHE A 15 3.19 9.75 2.00
C PHE A 15 2.32 11.00 2.09
N ILE A 16 1.25 11.07 1.28
CA ILE A 16 0.33 12.21 1.30
C ILE A 16 -0.46 12.25 2.61
N ALA A 17 -0.84 11.09 3.16
CA ALA A 17 -1.47 11.03 4.47
C ALA A 17 -0.54 11.55 5.57
N VAL A 18 0.73 11.12 5.57
CA VAL A 18 1.76 11.60 6.51
C VAL A 18 2.02 13.09 6.34
N ALA A 19 2.13 13.59 5.10
CA ALA A 19 2.26 15.02 4.83
C ALA A 19 1.06 15.81 5.38
N GLY A 20 -0.15 15.27 5.25
CA GLY A 20 -1.35 15.86 5.85
C GLY A 20 -1.33 15.90 7.37
N ILE A 21 -0.85 14.84 8.00
CA ILE A 21 -0.69 14.77 9.46
C ILE A 21 0.35 15.81 9.93
N VAL A 22 1.49 15.89 9.25
CA VAL A 22 2.55 16.85 9.58
C VAL A 22 2.08 18.29 9.40
N THR A 23 1.43 18.59 8.27
CA THR A 23 0.98 19.97 7.98
C THR A 23 -0.18 20.43 8.85
N ALA A 24 -1.10 19.54 9.24
CA ALA A 24 -2.26 19.90 10.05
C ALA A 24 -2.01 19.82 11.56
N LEU A 25 -1.10 18.95 12.02
CA LEU A 25 -0.89 18.66 13.45
C LEU A 25 0.56 18.85 13.94
N ALA A 26 1.50 19.16 13.05
CA ALA A 26 2.95 19.23 13.36
C ALA A 26 3.49 17.95 14.04
N ILE A 27 2.88 16.81 13.77
CA ILE A 27 3.28 15.51 14.31
C ILE A 27 4.32 14.88 13.39
N THR A 28 5.53 14.67 13.90
CA THR A 28 6.65 14.02 13.18
C THR A 28 7.14 12.73 13.82
N HIS A 29 6.64 12.39 15.01
CA HIS A 29 7.02 11.17 15.74
C HIS A 29 5.86 10.19 15.80
N VAL A 30 6.16 8.90 15.61
CA VAL A 30 5.19 7.80 15.67
C VAL A 30 4.49 7.78 17.04
N ASP A 31 5.18 8.14 18.12
CA ASP A 31 4.61 8.26 19.49
C ASP A 31 3.46 9.24 19.61
N LYS A 32 3.40 10.25 18.72
CA LYS A 32 2.38 11.28 18.72
C LYS A 32 1.20 10.96 17.80
N LEU A 33 1.20 9.81 17.11
CA LEU A 33 0.06 9.39 16.27
C LEU A 33 -1.15 8.89 17.07
N LYS A 34 -1.07 8.88 18.40
CA LYS A 34 -2.13 8.40 19.29
C LYS A 34 -3.42 9.21 19.13
N GLY A 35 -4.53 8.51 18.91
CA GLY A 35 -5.85 9.10 18.75
C GLY A 35 -6.08 9.78 17.40
N LEU A 36 -5.17 9.59 16.43
CA LEU A 36 -5.27 10.22 15.10
C LEU A 36 -6.58 9.84 14.38
N ALA A 37 -7.09 8.63 14.62
CA ALA A 37 -8.37 8.17 14.06
C ALA A 37 -9.55 9.10 14.36
N ARG A 38 -9.53 9.82 15.47
CA ARG A 38 -10.59 10.79 15.83
C ARG A 38 -10.26 12.20 15.40
N ARG A 39 -8.98 12.58 15.38
CA ARG A 39 -8.53 13.92 14.97
C ARG A 39 -8.70 14.14 13.46
N MET A 40 -8.24 13.18 12.66
CA MET A 40 -8.24 13.20 11.19
C MET A 40 -8.74 11.85 10.64
N PRO A 41 -10.04 11.54 10.78
CA PRO A 41 -10.58 10.21 10.45
C PRO A 41 -10.32 9.79 9.01
N ILE A 42 -10.48 10.67 8.02
CA ILE A 42 -10.35 10.28 6.61
C ILE A 42 -8.89 10.01 6.27
N THR A 43 -7.99 10.90 6.69
CA THR A 43 -6.54 10.74 6.52
C THR A 43 -6.03 9.48 7.23
N SER A 44 -6.52 9.22 8.45
CA SER A 44 -6.14 8.03 9.20
C SER A 44 -6.60 6.74 8.50
N LEU A 45 -7.81 6.72 7.94
CA LEU A 45 -8.37 5.56 7.25
C LEU A 45 -7.66 5.32 5.92
N GLY A 46 -7.36 6.37 5.17
CA GLY A 46 -6.54 6.28 3.94
C GLY A 46 -5.14 5.75 4.22
N LEU A 47 -4.50 6.20 5.31
CA LEU A 47 -3.21 5.68 5.74
C LEU A 47 -3.32 4.19 6.11
N VAL A 48 -4.30 3.79 6.93
CA VAL A 48 -4.51 2.38 7.31
C VAL A 48 -4.68 1.50 6.08
N ILE A 49 -5.56 1.87 5.15
CA ILE A 49 -5.81 1.09 3.93
C ILE A 49 -4.53 1.00 3.08
N SER A 50 -3.78 2.08 2.96
CA SER A 50 -2.50 2.09 2.25
C SER A 50 -1.47 1.17 2.90
N LEU A 51 -1.34 1.20 4.23
CA LEU A 51 -0.41 0.35 4.98
C LEU A 51 -0.80 -1.13 4.89
N LEU A 52 -2.08 -1.46 5.02
CA LEU A 52 -2.57 -2.83 4.86
C LEU A 52 -2.37 -3.34 3.43
N ALA A 53 -2.56 -2.47 2.43
CA ALA A 53 -2.31 -2.82 1.04
C ALA A 53 -0.80 -3.04 0.81
N LEU A 54 0.07 -2.21 1.38
CA LEU A 54 1.53 -2.42 1.36
C LEU A 54 1.95 -3.71 2.07
N ALA A 55 1.29 -4.09 3.18
CA ALA A 55 1.48 -5.39 3.82
C ALA A 55 0.99 -6.55 2.95
N GLY A 56 0.13 -6.31 1.96
CA GLY A 56 -0.45 -7.36 1.12
C GLY A 56 -1.55 -8.13 1.83
N VAL A 57 -2.38 -7.46 2.63
CA VAL A 57 -3.53 -8.08 3.30
C VAL A 57 -4.64 -8.34 2.27
N PRO A 58 -5.16 -9.59 2.15
CA PRO A 58 -6.39 -9.84 1.40
C PRO A 58 -7.54 -9.03 2.03
N PRO A 59 -8.36 -8.26 1.29
CA PRO A 59 -8.65 -8.24 -0.16
C PRO A 59 -8.10 -7.00 -0.91
N LEU A 60 -6.96 -6.44 -0.50
CA LEU A 60 -6.43 -5.18 -1.08
C LEU A 60 -5.55 -5.43 -2.31
N SER A 61 -5.41 -4.43 -3.19
CA SER A 61 -4.67 -4.55 -4.45
C SER A 61 -3.22 -5.05 -4.31
N GLY A 62 -2.57 -4.69 -3.20
CA GLY A 62 -1.20 -5.13 -2.92
C GLY A 62 -1.04 -6.64 -2.75
N PHE A 63 -2.08 -7.37 -2.32
CA PHE A 63 -2.06 -8.82 -2.18
C PHE A 63 -1.90 -9.51 -3.54
N TRP A 64 -2.79 -9.22 -4.49
CA TRP A 64 -2.75 -9.77 -5.85
C TRP A 64 -1.42 -9.48 -6.54
N SER A 65 -0.92 -8.26 -6.36
CA SER A 65 0.35 -7.87 -6.97
C SER A 65 1.55 -8.67 -6.46
N LYS A 66 1.55 -9.03 -5.17
CA LYS A 66 2.60 -9.84 -4.55
C LYS A 66 2.44 -11.31 -4.90
N LEU A 67 1.21 -11.83 -4.95
CA LEU A 67 0.96 -13.21 -5.39
C LEU A 67 1.53 -13.47 -6.78
N MET A 68 1.23 -12.59 -7.75
CA MET A 68 1.78 -12.72 -9.11
C MET A 68 3.31 -12.58 -9.12
N LEU A 69 3.86 -11.68 -8.31
CA LEU A 69 5.31 -11.48 -8.20
C LEU A 69 6.02 -12.71 -7.60
N PHE A 70 5.45 -13.33 -6.58
CA PHE A 70 5.99 -14.53 -5.94
C PHE A 70 5.83 -15.75 -6.85
N GLY A 71 4.69 -15.90 -7.53
CA GLY A 71 4.48 -16.93 -8.55
C GLY A 71 5.54 -16.86 -9.64
N ALA A 72 5.76 -15.66 -10.21
CA ALA A 72 6.80 -15.45 -11.22
C ALA A 72 8.21 -15.78 -10.71
N ALA A 73 8.52 -15.50 -9.44
CA ALA A 73 9.82 -15.86 -8.84
C ALA A 73 9.98 -17.37 -8.65
N ILE A 74 8.89 -18.09 -8.36
CA ILE A 74 8.88 -19.57 -8.28
C ILE A 74 9.07 -20.17 -9.68
N ASP A 75 8.33 -19.67 -10.68
CA ASP A 75 8.41 -20.16 -12.06
C ASP A 75 9.80 -19.93 -12.67
N ALA A 76 10.43 -18.81 -12.30
CA ALA A 76 11.83 -18.53 -12.65
C ALA A 76 12.81 -19.58 -12.12
N GLY A 77 12.42 -20.40 -11.14
CA GLY A 77 13.20 -21.54 -10.64
C GLY A 77 13.61 -22.56 -11.71
N THR A 78 12.85 -22.64 -12.81
CA THR A 78 13.16 -23.49 -13.96
C THR A 78 14.37 -23.01 -14.76
N VAL A 79 14.66 -21.71 -14.73
CA VAL A 79 15.78 -21.06 -15.44
C VAL A 79 16.89 -20.66 -14.47
N VAL A 80 16.51 -20.22 -13.28
CA VAL A 80 17.36 -19.66 -12.24
C VAL A 80 17.09 -20.40 -10.94
N TRP A 81 17.94 -21.36 -10.59
CA TRP A 81 17.74 -22.28 -9.46
C TRP A 81 17.47 -21.59 -8.10
N TRP A 82 18.00 -20.38 -7.91
CA TRP A 82 17.83 -19.59 -6.68
C TRP A 82 16.60 -18.67 -6.71
N GLY A 83 15.88 -18.58 -7.84
CA GLY A 83 14.69 -17.76 -8.02
C GLY A 83 13.61 -17.95 -6.93
N PRO A 84 13.25 -19.19 -6.56
CA PRO A 84 12.24 -19.44 -5.53
C PRO A 84 12.61 -18.87 -4.15
N TRP A 85 13.90 -18.69 -3.83
CA TRP A 85 14.31 -18.04 -2.58
C TRP A 85 13.90 -16.57 -2.51
N LEU A 86 13.73 -15.89 -3.65
CA LEU A 86 13.18 -14.53 -3.69
C LEU A 86 11.72 -14.51 -3.27
N ALA A 87 10.93 -15.52 -3.63
CA ALA A 87 9.54 -15.64 -3.18
C ALA A 87 9.49 -15.82 -1.66
N VAL A 88 10.34 -16.68 -1.09
CA VAL A 88 10.44 -16.89 0.37
C VAL A 88 10.83 -15.59 1.08
N ALA A 89 11.88 -14.91 0.62
CA ALA A 89 12.30 -13.63 1.18
C ALA A 89 11.19 -12.56 1.07
N GLY A 90 10.47 -12.54 -0.05
CA GLY A 90 9.34 -11.64 -0.29
C GLY A 90 8.18 -11.89 0.67
N VAL A 91 7.82 -13.15 0.91
CA VAL A 91 6.78 -13.54 1.88
C VAL A 91 7.18 -13.14 3.30
N LEU A 92 8.42 -13.42 3.71
CA LEU A 92 8.93 -13.03 5.03
C LEU A 92 8.92 -11.51 5.22
N ASN A 93 9.37 -10.76 4.21
CA ASN A 93 9.31 -9.30 4.23
C ASN A 93 7.86 -8.79 4.31
N SER A 94 6.92 -9.46 3.65
CA SER A 94 5.50 -9.13 3.72
C SER A 94 4.93 -9.36 5.12
N ALA A 95 5.29 -10.48 5.76
CA ALA A 95 4.88 -10.80 7.13
C ALA A 95 5.46 -9.80 8.14
N LEU A 96 6.74 -9.46 8.02
CA LEU A 96 7.37 -8.43 8.84
C LEU A 96 6.69 -7.06 8.64
N SER A 97 6.33 -6.74 7.40
CA SER A 97 5.57 -5.53 7.05
C SER A 97 4.22 -5.44 7.72
N LEU A 98 3.50 -6.54 7.77
CA LEU A 98 2.23 -6.59 8.50
C LEU A 98 2.41 -6.29 9.99
N ALA A 99 3.48 -6.78 10.62
CA ALA A 99 3.74 -6.56 12.04
C ALA A 99 3.99 -5.08 12.36
N TYR A 100 4.92 -4.42 11.67
CA TYR A 100 5.23 -3.02 11.99
C TYR A 100 4.14 -2.05 11.51
N TYR A 101 3.43 -2.32 10.41
CA TYR A 101 2.25 -1.55 10.02
C TYR A 101 1.09 -1.73 11.00
N GLY A 102 0.85 -2.96 11.46
CA GLY A 102 -0.15 -3.26 12.48
C GLY A 102 0.10 -2.49 13.78
N TRP A 103 1.37 -2.34 14.17
CA TRP A 103 1.74 -1.51 15.33
C TRP A 103 1.36 -0.03 15.14
N ILE A 104 1.62 0.55 13.97
CA ILE A 104 1.22 1.94 13.66
C ILE A 104 -0.31 2.10 13.69
N ILE A 105 -1.03 1.17 13.06
CA ILE A 105 -2.51 1.17 13.04
C ILE A 105 -3.07 1.09 14.46
N ARG A 106 -2.52 0.18 15.28
CA ARG A 106 -2.89 0.02 16.68
C ARG A 106 -2.75 1.34 17.43
N LYS A 107 -1.62 2.01 17.25
CA LYS A 107 -1.32 3.29 17.90
C LYS A 107 -2.28 4.40 17.49
N MET A 108 -2.63 4.47 16.22
CA MET A 108 -3.55 5.48 15.68
C MET A 108 -4.98 5.34 16.19
N TYR A 109 -5.45 4.11 16.38
CA TYR A 109 -6.87 3.81 16.67
C TYR A 109 -7.15 3.43 18.13
N PHE A 110 -6.22 2.76 18.79
CA PHE A 110 -6.45 2.15 20.11
C PHE A 110 -5.67 2.81 21.24
N GLU A 111 -4.76 3.73 20.93
CA GLU A 111 -4.03 4.51 21.93
C GLU A 111 -4.41 5.99 21.86
N GLY A 112 -4.36 6.69 22.99
CA GLY A 112 -4.56 8.16 23.07
C GLY A 112 -5.94 8.57 23.60
N GLU A 113 -5.98 9.78 24.17
CA GLU A 113 -7.20 10.36 24.73
C GLU A 113 -8.14 10.92 23.65
N LYS A 114 -9.37 11.26 24.06
CA LYS A 114 -10.39 11.81 23.16
C LYS A 114 -10.03 13.24 22.77
N GLU A 115 -9.21 13.38 21.73
CA GLU A 115 -8.87 14.68 21.16
C GLU A 115 -9.95 15.18 20.19
N LYS A 116 -10.11 16.51 20.12
CA LYS A 116 -11.11 17.14 19.25
C LYS A 116 -10.75 16.91 17.78
N ARG A 117 -11.79 16.67 16.97
CA ARG A 117 -11.65 16.57 15.52
C ARG A 117 -11.17 17.90 14.95
N ILE A 118 -10.15 17.85 14.10
CA ILE A 118 -9.66 19.03 13.39
C ILE A 118 -10.17 19.02 11.95
N LYS A 119 -10.10 20.17 11.29
CA LYS A 119 -10.47 20.30 9.89
C LYS A 119 -9.33 19.77 9.01
N GLU A 120 -9.56 18.61 8.39
CA GLU A 120 -8.62 18.03 7.44
C GLU A 120 -8.56 18.88 6.14
N PRO A 121 -7.37 19.11 5.56
CA PRO A 121 -7.26 19.83 4.29
C PRO A 121 -8.02 19.10 3.17
N LYS A 122 -8.84 19.82 2.41
CA LYS A 122 -9.71 19.24 1.37
C LYS A 122 -8.93 18.47 0.29
N SER A 123 -7.73 18.93 -0.06
CA SER A 123 -6.85 18.27 -1.03
C SER A 123 -6.42 16.88 -0.56
N ILE A 124 -6.03 16.76 0.72
CA ILE A 124 -5.63 15.47 1.32
C ILE A 124 -6.84 14.54 1.40
N ILE A 125 -8.01 15.03 1.81
CA ILE A 125 -9.25 14.24 1.81
C ILE A 125 -9.54 13.67 0.41
N ALA A 126 -9.46 14.52 -0.63
CA ALA A 126 -9.75 14.11 -2.00
C ALA A 126 -8.79 13.02 -2.47
N ILE A 127 -7.49 13.17 -2.20
CA ILE A 127 -6.48 12.17 -2.56
C ILE A 127 -6.70 10.88 -1.77
N MET A 128 -6.99 10.96 -0.48
CA MET A 128 -7.26 9.77 0.35
C MET A 128 -8.48 9.02 -0.16
N ALA A 129 -9.59 9.71 -0.43
CA ALA A 129 -10.79 9.10 -0.97
C ALA A 129 -10.51 8.40 -2.31
N PHE A 130 -9.80 9.08 -3.22
CA PHE A 130 -9.42 8.50 -4.51
C PHE A 130 -8.54 7.25 -4.32
N SER A 131 -7.48 7.34 -3.50
CA SER A 131 -6.58 6.22 -3.26
C SER A 131 -7.26 5.03 -2.58
N ILE A 132 -8.17 5.27 -1.64
CA ILE A 132 -8.97 4.22 -1.00
C ILE A 132 -9.82 3.50 -2.05
N ILE A 133 -10.58 4.27 -2.84
CA ILE A 133 -11.43 3.70 -3.89
C ILE A 133 -10.58 2.89 -4.87
N PHE A 134 -9.45 3.42 -5.31
CA PHE A 134 -8.54 2.72 -6.21
C PHE A 134 -8.01 1.42 -5.60
N ILE A 135 -7.43 1.46 -4.41
CA ILE A 135 -6.82 0.29 -3.75
C ILE A 135 -7.87 -0.80 -3.49
N VAL A 136 -9.07 -0.44 -3.06
CA VAL A 136 -10.15 -1.40 -2.79
C VAL A 136 -10.73 -1.95 -4.08
N THR A 137 -11.01 -1.11 -5.08
CA THR A 137 -11.57 -1.55 -6.36
C THR A 137 -10.63 -2.53 -7.06
N ILE A 138 -9.33 -2.21 -7.12
CA ILE A 138 -8.33 -3.12 -7.72
C ILE A 138 -8.09 -4.36 -6.83
N GLY A 139 -8.33 -4.24 -5.54
CA GLY A 139 -8.31 -5.37 -4.61
C GLY A 139 -9.43 -6.39 -4.88
N VAL A 140 -10.64 -5.92 -5.22
CA VAL A 140 -11.78 -6.80 -5.53
C VAL A 140 -11.76 -7.25 -7.00
N PHE A 141 -11.38 -6.35 -7.90
CA PHE A 141 -11.36 -6.56 -9.35
C PHE A 141 -9.97 -6.19 -9.92
N PRO A 142 -8.97 -7.09 -9.83
CA PRO A 142 -7.63 -6.81 -10.32
C PRO A 142 -7.52 -6.81 -11.87
N GLU A 143 -8.45 -7.50 -12.55
CA GLU A 143 -8.46 -7.74 -13.99
C GLU A 143 -8.19 -6.49 -14.88
N PRO A 144 -8.84 -5.32 -14.64
CA PRO A 144 -8.67 -4.17 -15.54
C PRO A 144 -7.24 -3.65 -15.58
N ILE A 145 -6.54 -3.66 -14.45
CA ILE A 145 -5.14 -3.21 -14.40
C ILE A 145 -4.22 -4.29 -14.93
N ILE A 146 -4.52 -5.58 -14.68
CA ILE A 146 -3.75 -6.68 -15.27
C ILE A 146 -3.77 -6.58 -16.79
N GLN A 147 -4.97 -6.47 -17.40
CA GLN A 147 -5.14 -6.30 -18.85
C GLN A 147 -4.41 -5.07 -19.39
N PHE A 148 -4.51 -3.93 -18.69
CA PHE A 148 -3.76 -2.73 -19.05
C PHE A 148 -2.25 -2.98 -19.05
N THR A 149 -1.73 -3.72 -18.07
CA THR A 149 -0.31 -4.05 -18.00
C THR A 149 0.14 -5.08 -19.02
N GLU A 150 -0.71 -6.03 -19.38
CA GLU A 150 -0.45 -7.00 -20.44
C GLU A 150 -0.38 -6.31 -21.79
N PHE A 151 -1.31 -5.40 -22.08
CA PHE A 151 -1.27 -4.56 -23.28
C PHE A 151 0.02 -3.73 -23.38
N ALA A 152 0.54 -3.23 -22.26
CA ALA A 152 1.77 -2.43 -22.22
C ALA A 152 3.07 -3.27 -22.26
N THR A 153 3.01 -4.57 -21.97
CA THR A 153 4.21 -5.43 -21.86
C THR A 153 4.99 -5.57 -23.19
N PRO A 154 4.36 -5.80 -24.35
CA PRO A 154 5.08 -5.94 -25.62
C PRO A 154 5.92 -4.72 -25.99
N ALA A 155 5.44 -3.50 -25.71
CA ALA A 155 6.15 -2.26 -26.00
C ALA A 155 7.47 -2.13 -25.22
N ILE A 156 7.55 -2.76 -24.05
CA ILE A 156 8.76 -2.73 -23.20
C ILE A 156 9.70 -3.85 -23.60
N ASN A 157 9.18 -5.04 -23.89
CA ASN A 157 9.99 -6.17 -24.33
C ASN A 157 10.58 -5.96 -25.73
N ALA A 158 9.99 -5.12 -26.58
CA ALA A 158 10.54 -4.76 -27.89
C ALA A 158 11.94 -4.10 -27.81
N GLY A 159 12.32 -3.52 -26.66
CA GLY A 159 13.67 -3.01 -26.42
C GLY A 159 14.68 -4.03 -25.88
N PHE A 160 14.22 -5.25 -25.55
CA PHE A 160 15.02 -6.32 -24.95
C PHE A 160 15.09 -7.59 -25.82
N MET A 161 14.55 -7.55 -27.04
CA MET A 161 14.80 -8.60 -28.04
C MET A 161 16.19 -8.38 -28.67
N PRO A 162 17.15 -9.32 -28.55
CA PRO A 162 18.29 -9.37 -29.46
C PRO A 162 17.85 -9.65 -30.91
#